data_AF-A0A9E4R1J4-F1
#
_entry.id   AF-A0A9E4R1J4-F1
#
_cell.length_a   1.000
_cell.length_b   1.000
_cell.length_c   1.000
_cell.angle_alpha   90.00
_cell.angle_beta   90.00
_cell.angle_gamma   90.00
#
_symmetry.space_group_name_H-M   'P 1'
#
loop_
_entity.id
_entity.type
_entity.pdbx_description
1 polymer ?
#
loop_
_entity_poly.entity_id
_entity_poly.type
_entity_poly.pdbx_seq_one_letter_code
_entity_poly.pdbx_strand_id
1 'polypeptide(L)' 'MPELLQRLQTRLNSLPDGLQAHIYRVRDVAQELAARHGIDPDRAELGALAHDVCRAVPGDDLLKMSAELSVPV' A
#
# COMPACT_ATOMS: atom_id res chain seq x y z
N MET A 1 9.11 -10.61 6.62
CA MET A 1 8.88 -9.18 6.37
C MET A 1 9.65 -8.60 5.19
N PRO A 2 10.97 -8.82 5.03
CA PRO A 2 11.74 -8.18 3.95
C PRO A 2 11.23 -8.48 2.54
N GLU A 3 10.84 -9.74 2.30
CA GLU A 3 10.30 -10.18 1.01
C GLU A 3 8.97 -9.51 0.65
N LEU A 4 8.10 -9.27 1.64
CA LEU A 4 6.82 -8.59 1.42
C LEU A 4 7.05 -7.12 1.04
N LEU A 5 7.96 -6.43 1.74
CA LEU A 5 8.34 -5.06 1.41
C LEU A 5 8.96 -4.97 0.02
N GLN A 6 9.80 -5.94 -0.37
CA GLN A 6 10.37 -5.99 -1.71
C GLN A 6 9.28 -6.13 -2.79
N ARG A 7 8.33 -7.06 -2.60
CA ARG A 7 7.19 -7.23 -3.53
C ARG A 7 6.33 -5.98 -3.62
N LEU A 8 6.08 -5.33 -2.49
CA LEU A 8 5.35 -4.07 -2.41
C LEU A 8 6.08 -2.96 -3.15
N GLN A 9 7.40 -2.84 -2.98
CA GLN A 9 8.21 -1.86 -3.67
C GLN A 9 8.18 -2.05 -5.20
N THR A 10 8.24 -3.28 -5.68
CA THR A 10 8.06 -3.59 -7.11
C THR A 10 6.69 -3.12 -7.62
N ARG A 11 5.62 -3.31 -6.83
CA ARG A 11 4.28 -2.82 -7.19
C ARG A 11 4.23 -1.29 -7.21
N LEU A 12 4.78 -0.63 -6.18
CA LEU A 12 4.81 0.83 -6.09
C LEU A 12 5.51 1.48 -7.29
N ASN A 13 6.64 0.91 -7.73
CA ASN A 13 7.38 1.39 -8.90
C ASN A 13 6.56 1.36 -10.21
N SER A 14 5.46 0.59 -10.26
CA SER A 14 4.58 0.50 -11.44
C SER A 14 3.40 1.49 -11.42
N LEU A 15 3.21 2.22 -10.32
CA LEU A 15 2.07 3.14 -10.16
C LEU A 15 2.36 4.50 -10.85
N PRO A 16 1.32 5.29 -11.17
CA PRO A 16 1.52 6.66 -11.64
C PRO A 16 2.31 7.50 -10.62
N ASP A 17 3.22 8.36 -11.08
CA ASP A 17 4.11 9.15 -10.23
C ASP A 17 3.39 9.94 -9.12
N GLY A 18 2.24 10.52 -9.45
CA GLY A 18 1.42 11.26 -8.47
C GLY A 18 0.90 10.36 -7.34
N LEU A 19 0.55 9.11 -7.66
CA LEU A 19 0.10 8.13 -6.67
C LEU A 19 1.26 7.60 -5.83
N GLN A 20 2.42 7.34 -6.45
CA GLN A 20 3.64 7.00 -5.72
C GLN A 20 4.01 8.08 -4.70
N ALA A 21 4.07 9.34 -5.14
CA ALA A 21 4.40 10.46 -4.27
C ALA A 21 3.38 10.65 -3.14
N HIS A 22 2.10 10.41 -3.41
CA HIS A 22 1.07 10.41 -2.37
C HIS A 22 1.34 9.33 -1.31
N ILE A 23 1.54 8.08 -1.73
CA ILE A 23 1.77 6.95 -0.82
C ILE A 23 3.02 7.18 0.05
N TYR A 24 4.12 7.67 -0.51
CA TYR A 24 5.33 7.93 0.28
C TYR A 24 5.14 9.04 1.31
N ARG A 25 4.40 10.11 1.00
CA ARG A 25 4.04 11.13 2.01
C ARG A 25 3.15 10.56 3.11
N VAL A 26 2.21 9.68 2.77
CA VAL A 26 1.35 9.00 3.77
C VAL A 26 2.18 8.08 4.67
N ARG A 27 3.16 7.35 4.12
CA ARG A 27 4.13 6.56 4.91
C ARG A 27 4.83 7.41 5.95
N ASP A 28 5.38 8.55 5.54
CA ASP A 28 6.14 9.43 6.44
C ASP A 28 5.27 9.91 7.61
N VAL A 29 4.03 10.33 7.31
CA VAL A 29 3.04 10.73 8.33
C VAL A 29 2.65 9.55 9.22
N ALA A 30 2.45 8.36 8.65
CA ALA A 30 2.09 7.17 9.42
C ALA A 30 3.18 6.76 10.41
N GLN A 31 4.46 6.82 10.01
CA GLN A 31 5.58 6.57 10.91
C GLN A 31 5.69 7.62 12.01
N GLU A 32 5.49 8.90 11.69
CA GLU A 32 5.46 9.98 12.68
C GLU A 32 4.34 9.77 13.71
N LEU A 33 3.13 9.44 13.27
CA LEU A 33 2.01 9.13 14.14
C LEU A 33 2.29 7.87 14.97
N ALA A 34 2.85 6.83 14.38
CA ALA A 34 3.17 5.60 15.09
C ALA A 34 4.13 5.85 16.26
N ALA A 35 5.20 6.62 16.02
CA ALA A 35 6.14 7.02 17.06
C ALA A 35 5.47 7.81 18.19
N ARG A 36 4.58 8.75 17.86
CA ARG A 36 3.84 9.57 18.85
C ARG A 36 2.87 8.76 19.70
N HIS A 37 2.33 7.68 19.17
CA HIS A 37 1.28 6.88 19.82
C HIS A 37 1.77 5.53 20.35
N GLY A 38 3.08 5.22 20.28
CA GLY A 38 3.62 3.95 20.73
C GLY A 38 3.16 2.74 19.90
N ILE A 39 2.84 2.96 18.62
CA ILE A 39 2.50 1.92 17.66
C ILE A 39 3.79 1.48 16.96
N ASP A 40 3.89 0.19 16.63
CA ASP A 40 4.99 -0.38 15.85
C ASP A 40 5.18 0.37 14.50
N PRO A 41 6.30 1.10 14.31
CA PRO A 41 6.53 1.89 13.11
C PRO A 41 6.63 1.06 11.83
N ASP A 42 7.13 -0.18 11.91
CA ASP A 42 7.29 -1.06 10.75
C ASP A 42 5.93 -1.51 10.23
N ARG A 43 4.98 -1.76 11.13
CA ARG A 43 3.59 -2.06 10.78
C ARG A 43 2.87 -0.85 10.19
N ALA A 44 3.11 0.34 10.74
CA ALA A 44 2.54 1.57 10.21
C ALA A 44 3.06 1.87 8.80
N GLU A 45 4.37 1.70 8.57
CA GLU A 45 4.99 1.81 7.25
C GLU A 45 4.38 0.81 6.26
N LEU A 46 4.31 -0.47 6.63
CA LEU A 46 3.75 -1.49 5.75
C LEU A 46 2.30 -1.18 5.34
N GLY A 47 1.45 -0.82 6.31
CA GLY A 47 0.06 -0.46 6.04
C GLY A 47 -0.05 0.76 5.14
N ALA A 48 0.74 1.81 5.42
CA ALA A 48 0.75 3.03 4.63
C ALA A 48 1.24 2.81 3.20
N LEU A 49 2.27 2.00 2.99
CA LEU A 49 2.75 1.66 1.65
C LEU A 49 1.73 0.81 0.87
N ALA A 50 0.95 -0.02 1.54
CA ALA A 50 0.02 -0.96 0.90
C ALA A 50 -1.38 -0.39 0.61
N HIS A 51 -1.82 0.65 1.33
CA HIS A 51 -3.24 1.03 1.38
C HIS A 51 -3.89 1.31 0.01
N ASP A 52 -3.14 1.90 -0.92
CA ASP A 52 -3.64 2.42 -2.19
C ASP A 52 -3.02 1.72 -3.42
N VAL A 53 -2.38 0.55 -3.26
CA VAL A 53 -1.70 -0.16 -4.37
C VAL A 53 -2.62 -0.60 -5.51
N CYS A 54 -3.93 -0.62 -5.26
CA CYS A 54 -4.97 -0.94 -6.24
C CYS A 54 -5.70 0.29 -6.77
N ARG A 55 -5.39 1.51 -6.31
CA ARG A 55 -6.17 2.72 -6.60
C ARG A 55 -6.20 3.12 -8.08
N ALA A 56 -5.16 2.76 -8.84
CA ALA A 56 -5.10 2.99 -10.28
C ALA A 56 -5.65 1.83 -11.12
N VAL A 57 -6.15 0.76 -10.50
CA VAL A 57 -6.70 -0.39 -11.21
C VAL A 57 -8.15 -0.08 -11.61
N PRO A 58 -8.56 -0.32 -12.87
CA PRO A 58 -9.95 -0.16 -13.29
C PRO A 58 -10.92 -1.03 -12.48
N GLY A 59 -12.14 -0.54 -12.26
CA GLY A 59 -13.15 -1.26 -11.47
C GLY A 59 -13.45 -2.68 -11.97
N ASP A 60 -13.58 -2.88 -13.28
CA ASP A 60 -13.82 -4.20 -13.87
C ASP A 60 -12.66 -5.17 -13.60
N ASP A 61 -11.42 -4.66 -13.58
CA ASP A 61 -10.25 -5.48 -13.28
C ASP A 61 -10.17 -5.80 -11.79
N LEU A 62 -10.60 -4.88 -10.90
CA LEU A 62 -10.76 -5.18 -9.48
C LEU A 62 -11.78 -6.30 -9.23
N LEU A 63 -12.90 -6.32 -9.96
CA LEU A 63 -13.90 -7.39 -9.86
C LEU A 63 -13.32 -8.75 -10.30
N LYS A 64 -12.55 -8.77 -11.39
CA LYS A 64 -11.83 -9.99 -11.84
C LYS A 64 -10.84 -10.46 -10.79
N MET A 65 -10.00 -9.55 -10.28
CA MET A 65 -9.04 -9.85 -9.21
C MET A 65 -9.74 -10.42 -7.98
N SER A 66 -10.88 -9.86 -7.60
CA SER A 66 -11.66 -10.35 -6.46
C SER A 66 -12.10 -11.80 -6.65
N ALA A 67 -12.61 -12.15 -7.83
CA ALA A 67 -12.99 -13.52 -8.17
C ALA A 67 -11.78 -14.47 -8.18
N GLU A 68 -10.66 -14.07 -8.78
CA GLU A 68 -9.43 -14.86 -8.85
C GLU A 68 -8.79 -15.10 -7.47
N LEU A 69 -8.83 -14.09 -6.60
CA LEU A 69 -8.25 -14.12 -5.26
C LEU A 69 -9.22 -14.64 -4.18
N SER A 70 -10.44 -15.00 -4.56
CA SER A 70 -11.51 -15.41 -3.62
C SER A 70 -11.79 -14.36 -2.54
N VAL A 71 -11.72 -13.08 -2.90
CA VAL A 71 -12.10 -11.96 -2.05
C VAL A 71 -13.57 -11.64 -2.30
N PRO A 72 -14.42 -11.53 -1.27
CA PRO A 72 -15.83 -11.17 -1.44
C PRO A 72 -15.99 -9.69 -1.84
N VAL A 73 -17.00 -9.40 -2.68
CA VAL A 73 -17.42 -8.06 -3.11
C VAL A 73 -18.77 -7.71 -2.49
#